data_AF-A0A6L8KLV8-F1
#
_entry.id   AF-A0A6L8KLV8-F1
#
_cell.length_a   1.000
_cell.length_b   1.000
_cell.length_c   1.000
_cell.angle_alpha   90.00
_cell.angle_beta   90.00
_cell.angle_gamma   90.00
#
_symmetry.space_group_name_H-M   'P 1'
#
loop_
_entity.id
_entity.type
_entity.pdbx_description
1 polymer ?
#
loop_
_entity_poly.entity_id
_entity_poly.type
_entity_poly.pdbx_seq_one_letter_code
_entity_poly.pdbx_strand_id
1 'polypeptide(L)'
;MLKRFLVAHEDSLSMWEPAYVTATSPSAAVEEYLKRVYSKDFVFREHVLDLYHVDAFVGGLIYPTAEDQLALLEGVRQDTPERVQECVRKFFSHRPEFGEIFLNYLDTKDASIVGDDVYEYIAVRDPDGIIAIEEEKILTLA
;
A
#
# COMPACT_ATOMS: atom_id res chain seq x y z
N MET A 1 -8.24 -0.83 26.65
CA MET A 1 -9.40 0.06 26.49
C MET A 1 -9.34 0.64 25.10
N LEU A 2 -10.46 0.71 24.38
CA LEU A 2 -10.51 1.33 23.05
C LEU A 2 -10.48 2.85 23.21
N LYS A 3 -9.73 3.51 22.33
CA LYS A 3 -9.60 4.97 22.23
C LYS A 3 -9.91 5.41 20.81
N ARG A 4 -10.27 6.68 20.65
CA ARG A 4 -10.49 7.29 19.34
C ARG A 4 -9.22 8.03 18.89
N PHE A 5 -8.83 7.80 17.64
CA PHE A 5 -7.65 8.36 17.01
C PHE A 5 -8.07 9.11 15.76
N LEU A 6 -7.49 10.28 15.50
CA LEU A 6 -7.47 10.89 14.18
C LEU A 6 -6.26 10.32 13.44
N VAL A 7 -6.50 9.72 12.27
CA VAL A 7 -5.46 9.16 11.42
C VAL A 7 -5.37 9.97 10.14
N ALA A 8 -4.15 10.35 9.74
CA ALA A 8 -3.88 11.18 8.59
C ALA A 8 -2.57 10.76 7.91
N HIS A 9 -2.51 10.91 6.59
CA HIS A 9 -1.27 10.80 5.81
C HIS A 9 -0.48 12.13 5.83
N GLU A 10 0.83 12.13 5.66
CA GLU A 10 1.68 13.32 5.59
C GLU A 10 1.29 14.20 4.40
N ASP A 11 0.95 13.57 3.27
CA ASP A 11 0.36 14.21 2.08
C ASP A 11 -1.18 14.43 2.16
N SER A 12 -1.82 14.20 3.31
CA SER A 12 -3.30 14.14 3.46
C SER A 12 -4.06 15.44 3.22
N LEU A 13 -3.39 16.59 3.12
CA LEU A 13 -4.11 17.85 2.91
C LEU A 13 -4.69 17.99 1.49
N SER A 14 -4.32 17.12 0.54
CA SER A 14 -4.83 17.19 -0.84
C SER A 14 -5.27 15.85 -1.45
N MET A 15 -4.76 14.69 -1.01
CA MET A 15 -5.03 13.41 -1.70
C MET A 15 -5.84 12.38 -0.89
N TRP A 16 -5.71 12.34 0.43
CA TRP A 16 -6.37 11.32 1.26
C TRP A 16 -6.97 11.92 2.53
N GLU A 17 -8.28 11.79 2.70
CA GLU A 17 -9.00 12.42 3.81
C GLU A 17 -8.62 11.80 5.16
N PRO A 18 -8.24 12.62 6.16
CA PRO A 18 -8.09 12.16 7.53
C PRO A 18 -9.38 11.53 8.07
N ALA A 19 -9.25 10.43 8.81
CA ALA A 19 -10.42 9.74 9.37
C ALA A 19 -10.25 9.42 10.86
N TYR A 20 -11.37 9.38 11.57
CA TYR A 20 -11.40 8.91 12.95
C TYR A 20 -11.55 7.40 13.01
N VAL A 21 -10.68 6.76 13.79
CA VAL A 21 -10.65 5.30 13.98
C VAL A 21 -10.65 4.95 15.47
N THR A 22 -11.33 3.88 15.84
CA THR A 22 -11.33 3.37 17.22
C THR A 22 -10.38 2.18 17.33
N ALA A 23 -9.36 2.28 18.18
CA ALA A 23 -8.34 1.24 18.32
C ALA A 23 -7.74 1.18 19.74
N THR A 24 -6.89 0.19 20.00
CA THR A 24 -6.22 0.03 21.31
C THR A 24 -4.87 0.76 21.40
N SER A 25 -4.27 1.13 20.27
CA SER A 25 -2.97 1.79 20.17
C SER A 25 -2.90 2.62 18.88
N PRO A 26 -1.96 3.58 18.78
CA PRO A 26 -1.71 4.31 17.53
C PRO A 26 -1.43 3.37 16.35
N SER A 27 -0.60 2.34 16.54
CA SER A 27 -0.28 1.35 15.49
C SER A 27 -1.53 0.59 15.01
N ALA A 28 -2.41 0.19 15.92
CA ALA A 28 -3.66 -0.48 15.56
C ALA A 28 -4.64 0.48 14.87
N ALA A 29 -4.61 1.78 15.19
CA ALA A 29 -5.41 2.78 14.50
C ALA A 29 -4.93 2.99 13.05
N VAL A 30 -3.61 3.03 12.83
CA VAL A 30 -3.00 3.11 11.49
C VAL A 30 -3.38 1.88 10.66
N GLU A 31 -3.20 0.68 11.22
CA GLU A 31 -3.54 -0.57 10.50
C GLU A 31 -5.03 -0.61 10.11
N GLU A 32 -5.91 -0.20 11.02
CA GLU A 32 -7.36 -0.18 10.77
C GLU A 32 -7.75 0.90 9.75
N TYR A 33 -7.12 2.08 9.80
CA TYR A 33 -7.26 3.12 8.78
C TYR A 33 -6.82 2.62 7.40
N LEU A 34 -5.65 1.98 7.33
CA LEU A 34 -5.11 1.41 6.11
C LEU A 34 -6.05 0.39 5.49
N LYS A 35 -6.61 -0.51 6.30
CA LYS A 35 -7.57 -1.53 5.82
C LYS A 35 -8.89 -0.93 5.39
N ARG A 36 -9.47 -0.02 6.17
CA ARG A 36 -10.86 0.41 5.96
C ARG A 36 -11.02 1.63 5.07
N VAL A 37 -9.99 2.46 5.01
CA VAL A 37 -10.03 3.74 4.29
C VAL A 37 -9.06 3.69 3.11
N TYR A 38 -7.76 3.58 3.38
CA TYR A 38 -6.74 3.70 2.34
C TYR A 38 -6.83 2.60 1.28
N SER A 39 -7.06 1.34 1.66
CA SER A 39 -7.20 0.23 0.71
C SER A 39 -8.39 0.37 -0.26
N LYS A 40 -9.34 1.27 0.04
CA LYS A 40 -10.53 1.55 -0.77
C LYS A 40 -10.35 2.78 -1.64
N ASP A 41 -9.26 3.52 -1.47
CA ASP A 41 -8.94 4.68 -2.27
C ASP A 41 -8.70 4.29 -3.73
N PHE A 42 -9.24 5.08 -4.65
CA PHE A 42 -9.17 4.80 -6.08
C PHE A 42 -7.74 4.94 -6.61
N VAL A 43 -7.02 6.00 -6.19
CA VAL A 43 -5.65 6.27 -6.64
C VAL A 43 -4.71 5.18 -6.15
N PHE A 44 -4.83 4.79 -4.87
CA PHE A 44 -4.08 3.66 -4.34
C PHE A 44 -4.31 2.37 -5.16
N ARG A 45 -5.58 2.03 -5.45
CA ARG A 45 -5.90 0.83 -6.25
C ARG A 45 -5.36 0.91 -7.67
N GLU A 46 -5.41 2.07 -8.30
CA GLU A 46 -4.79 2.29 -9.61
C GLU A 46 -3.28 2.09 -9.54
N HIS A 47 -2.59 2.63 -8.53
CA HIS A 47 -1.16 2.45 -8.33
C HIS A 47 -0.77 0.99 -8.05
N VAL A 48 -1.63 0.22 -7.37
CA VAL A 48 -1.42 -1.22 -7.18
C VAL A 48 -1.53 -1.99 -8.50
N LEU A 49 -2.33 -1.51 -9.44
CA LEU A 49 -2.52 -2.15 -10.74
C LEU A 49 -1.55 -1.63 -11.81
N ASP A 50 -1.00 -0.42 -11.69
CA ASP A 50 -0.10 0.14 -12.69
C ASP A 50 1.26 -0.59 -12.73
N LEU A 51 1.54 -1.17 -13.90
CA LEU A 51 2.72 -1.99 -14.18
C LEU A 51 3.84 -1.24 -14.89
N TYR A 52 3.58 0.00 -15.33
CA TYR A 52 4.48 0.76 -16.19
C TYR A 52 5.24 1.85 -15.44
N HIS A 53 4.74 2.28 -14.28
CA HIS A 53 5.33 3.37 -13.51
C HIS A 53 6.17 2.84 -12.34
N VAL A 54 7.42 3.32 -12.21
CA VAL A 54 8.31 2.90 -11.12
C VAL A 54 7.82 3.35 -9.74
N ASP A 55 7.22 4.53 -9.69
CA ASP A 55 6.65 5.08 -8.45
C ASP A 55 5.32 4.40 -8.05
N ALA A 56 4.74 3.58 -8.94
CA ALA A 56 3.58 2.75 -8.62
C ALA A 56 4.02 1.51 -7.83
N PHE A 57 3.09 0.85 -7.13
CA PHE A 57 3.42 -0.27 -6.24
C PHE A 57 4.18 -1.40 -6.96
N VAL A 58 3.74 -1.79 -8.16
CA VAL A 58 4.41 -2.88 -8.90
C VAL A 58 5.79 -2.46 -9.38
N GLY A 59 5.93 -1.19 -9.80
CA GLY A 59 7.23 -0.60 -10.09
C GLY A 59 8.17 -0.66 -8.88
N GLY A 60 7.78 -0.09 -7.75
CA GLY A 60 8.60 -0.08 -6.53
C GLY A 60 8.90 -1.49 -6.00
N LEU A 61 7.97 -2.42 -6.18
CA LEU A 61 8.13 -3.82 -5.80
C LEU A 61 9.19 -4.56 -6.66
N ILE A 62 9.23 -4.29 -7.97
CA ILE A 62 10.16 -4.94 -8.91
C ILE A 62 11.52 -4.25 -8.90
N TYR A 63 11.55 -2.92 -8.71
CA TYR A 63 12.74 -2.08 -8.67
C TYR A 63 12.96 -1.47 -7.27
N PRO A 64 13.29 -2.29 -6.26
CA PRO A 64 13.34 -1.84 -4.87
C PRO A 64 14.57 -0.98 -4.54
N THR A 65 15.55 -0.88 -5.44
CA THR A 65 16.79 -0.11 -5.21
C THR A 65 16.87 1.11 -6.12
N ALA A 66 17.56 2.16 -5.65
CA ALA A 66 17.78 3.35 -6.46
C ALA A 66 18.50 3.06 -7.79
N GLU A 67 19.38 2.06 -7.81
CA GLU A 67 20.05 1.59 -9.04
C GLU A 67 19.07 0.93 -10.01
N ASP A 68 18.18 0.05 -9.50
CA ASP A 68 17.13 -0.57 -10.30
C ASP A 68 16.15 0.47 -10.88
N GLN A 69 15.80 1.48 -10.07
CA GLN A 69 14.91 2.56 -10.48
C GLN A 69 15.55 3.44 -11.56
N LEU A 70 16.83 3.80 -11.40
CA LEU A 70 17.59 4.54 -12.42
C LEU A 70 17.69 3.75 -13.72
N ALA A 71 17.96 2.44 -13.65
CA ALA A 71 18.03 1.59 -14.83
C ALA A 71 16.68 1.55 -15.59
N LEU A 72 15.55 1.46 -14.87
CA LEU A 72 14.23 1.53 -15.49
C LEU A 72 13.99 2.89 -16.18
N LEU A 73 14.33 4.00 -15.52
CA LEU A 73 14.18 5.36 -16.07
C LEU A 73 15.06 5.59 -17.31
N GLU A 74 16.22 4.95 -17.37
CA GLU A 74 17.12 4.93 -18.54
C GLU A 74 16.65 3.99 -19.66
N GLY A 75 15.50 3.31 -19.49
CA GLY A 75 14.91 2.39 -20.47
C GLY A 75 15.51 0.99 -20.45
N VAL A 76 16.36 0.68 -19.47
CA VAL A 76 16.98 -0.63 -19.30
C VAL A 76 16.05 -1.52 -18.46
N ARG A 77 15.18 -2.29 -19.12
CA ARG A 77 14.41 -3.35 -18.46
C ARG A 77 15.29 -4.60 -18.30
N GLN A 78 15.77 -4.86 -17.09
CA GLN A 78 16.58 -6.07 -16.79
C GLN A 78 15.74 -7.21 -16.20
N ASP A 79 14.43 -7.02 -16.06
CA ASP A 79 13.59 -7.87 -15.22
C ASP A 79 13.12 -9.05 -16.04
N THR A 80 13.69 -10.21 -15.73
CA THR A 80 13.16 -11.46 -16.24
C THR A 80 11.85 -11.79 -15.50
N PRO A 81 10.91 -12.50 -16.13
CA PRO A 81 9.68 -12.95 -15.47
C PRO A 81 9.94 -13.64 -14.12
N GLU A 82 11.06 -14.35 -14.00
CA GLU A 82 11.46 -15.06 -12.78
C GLU A 82 11.77 -14.11 -11.64
N ARG A 83 12.49 -13.00 -11.89
CA ARG A 83 12.80 -11.98 -10.88
C ARG A 83 11.52 -11.31 -10.37
N VAL A 84 10.61 -10.96 -11.28
CA VAL A 84 9.31 -10.38 -10.92
C VAL A 84 8.52 -11.34 -10.02
N GLN A 85 8.46 -12.62 -10.40
CA GLN A 85 7.79 -13.64 -9.60
C GLN A 85 8.41 -13.81 -8.20
N GLU A 86 9.74 -13.78 -8.12
CA GLU A 86 10.45 -13.86 -6.85
C GLU A 86 10.14 -12.66 -5.93
N CYS A 87 10.19 -11.43 -6.45
CA CYS A 87 9.85 -10.22 -5.69
C CYS A 87 8.42 -10.27 -5.14
N VAL A 88 7.44 -10.65 -5.97
CA VAL A 88 6.04 -10.81 -5.55
C VAL A 88 5.93 -11.87 -4.45
N ARG A 89 6.48 -13.08 -4.67
CA ARG A 89 6.44 -14.15 -3.65
C ARG A 89 7.10 -13.72 -2.33
N LYS A 90 8.18 -12.94 -2.39
CA LYS A 90 8.86 -12.42 -1.20
C LYS A 90 7.97 -11.44 -0.43
N PHE A 91 7.33 -10.50 -1.11
CA PHE A 91 6.41 -9.53 -0.48
C PHE A 91 5.19 -10.22 0.15
N PHE A 92 4.61 -11.19 -0.54
CA PHE A 92 3.46 -11.97 -0.07
C PHE A 92 3.83 -13.20 0.76
N SER A 93 5.07 -13.30 1.26
CA SER A 93 5.58 -14.46 2.01
C SER A 93 4.71 -14.92 3.20
N HIS A 94 3.96 -14.00 3.83
CA HIS A 94 3.10 -14.31 4.97
C HIS A 94 1.66 -14.68 4.57
N ARG A 95 1.30 -14.41 3.32
CA ARG A 95 0.01 -14.74 2.68
C ARG A 95 0.28 -15.19 1.24
N PRO A 96 0.94 -16.34 1.02
CA PRO A 96 1.34 -16.77 -0.32
C PRO A 96 0.18 -16.83 -1.32
N GLU A 97 -1.02 -17.14 -0.84
CA GLU A 97 -2.26 -17.13 -1.64
C GLU A 97 -2.54 -15.78 -2.30
N PHE A 98 -2.22 -14.66 -1.64
CA PHE A 98 -2.36 -13.32 -2.22
C PHE A 98 -1.29 -13.05 -3.27
N GLY A 99 -0.08 -13.61 -3.07
CA GLY A 99 0.98 -13.57 -4.06
C GLY A 99 0.57 -14.29 -5.35
N GLU A 100 -0.03 -15.46 -5.25
CA GLU A 100 -0.51 -16.21 -6.43
C GLU A 100 -1.66 -15.49 -7.15
N ILE A 101 -2.58 -14.85 -6.42
CA ILE A 101 -3.62 -13.98 -7.02
C ILE A 101 -2.95 -12.84 -7.80
N PHE A 102 -1.97 -12.17 -7.18
CA PHE A 102 -1.30 -11.03 -7.80
C PHE A 102 -0.46 -11.44 -9.02
N LEU A 103 0.21 -12.59 -8.97
CA LEU A 103 0.91 -13.16 -10.12
C LEU A 103 -0.04 -13.48 -11.28
N ASN A 104 -1.19 -14.10 -10.97
CA ASN A 104 -2.21 -14.35 -11.98
C ASN A 104 -2.71 -13.03 -12.60
N TYR A 105 -2.76 -11.94 -11.82
CA TYR A 105 -3.12 -10.63 -12.33
C TYR A 105 -2.04 -10.10 -13.27
N LEU A 106 -0.77 -10.24 -12.91
CA LEU A 106 0.34 -9.85 -13.78
C LEU A 106 0.33 -10.62 -15.11
N ASP A 107 -0.08 -11.88 -15.12
CA ASP A 107 -0.14 -12.71 -16.32
C ASP A 107 -1.37 -12.41 -17.19
N THR A 108 -2.56 -12.30 -16.57
CA THR A 108 -3.84 -12.17 -17.29
C THR A 108 -4.25 -10.73 -17.57
N LYS A 109 -3.70 -9.77 -16.82
CA LYS A 109 -4.15 -8.37 -16.75
C LYS A 109 -5.61 -8.20 -16.32
N ASP A 110 -6.22 -9.24 -15.75
CA ASP A 110 -7.58 -9.18 -15.25
C ASP A 110 -7.61 -8.59 -13.84
N ALA A 111 -7.90 -7.29 -13.72
CA ALA A 111 -7.97 -6.62 -12.43
C ALA A 111 -9.09 -7.16 -11.51
N SER A 112 -10.10 -7.86 -12.05
CA SER A 112 -11.24 -8.34 -11.26
C SER A 112 -10.88 -9.43 -10.26
N ILE A 113 -9.72 -10.08 -10.44
CA ILE A 113 -9.25 -11.13 -9.53
C ILE A 113 -8.53 -10.56 -8.29
N VAL A 114 -8.11 -9.29 -8.33
CA VAL A 114 -7.48 -8.62 -7.19
C VAL A 114 -8.57 -8.16 -6.24
N GLY A 115 -8.79 -8.97 -5.20
CA GLY A 115 -9.81 -8.72 -4.19
C GLY A 115 -9.43 -7.63 -3.20
N ASP A 116 -10.44 -7.17 -2.47
CA ASP A 116 -10.31 -6.19 -1.38
C ASP A 116 -9.30 -6.62 -0.31
N ASP A 117 -9.21 -7.92 -0.03
CA ASP A 117 -8.27 -8.52 0.92
C ASP A 117 -6.81 -8.39 0.48
N VAL A 118 -6.54 -8.46 -0.82
CA VAL A 118 -5.20 -8.24 -1.38
C VAL A 118 -4.81 -6.77 -1.24
N TYR A 119 -5.72 -5.84 -1.56
CA TYR A 119 -5.49 -4.41 -1.37
C TYR A 119 -5.27 -4.04 0.09
N GLU A 120 -6.07 -4.60 1.00
CA GLU A 120 -5.92 -4.43 2.44
C GLU A 120 -4.56 -4.94 2.94
N TYR A 121 -4.11 -6.10 2.45
CA TYR A 121 -2.81 -6.65 2.80
C TYR A 121 -1.65 -5.80 2.29
N ILE A 122 -1.73 -5.28 1.06
CA ILE A 122 -0.71 -4.39 0.50
C ILE A 122 -0.67 -3.09 1.33
N ALA A 123 -1.83 -2.46 1.57
CA ALA A 123 -1.95 -1.20 2.30
C ALA A 123 -1.27 -1.25 3.68
N VAL A 124 -1.47 -2.33 4.45
CA VAL A 124 -0.89 -2.42 5.82
C VAL A 124 0.62 -2.67 5.86
N ARG A 125 1.23 -3.06 4.74
CA ARG A 125 2.67 -3.33 4.65
C ARG A 125 3.49 -2.12 4.23
N ASP A 126 2.81 -1.05 3.83
CA ASP A 126 3.42 0.22 3.46
C ASP A 126 2.74 1.37 4.24
N PRO A 127 2.91 1.44 5.57
CA PRO A 127 2.28 2.46 6.41
C PRO A 127 3.03 3.80 6.38
N ASP A 128 4.00 3.96 5.47
CA ASP A 128 4.86 5.14 5.45
C ASP A 128 4.02 6.40 5.25
N GLY A 129 4.40 7.47 5.95
CA GLY A 129 3.66 8.72 5.92
C GLY A 129 2.33 8.73 6.67
N ILE A 130 1.92 7.67 7.39
CA ILE A 130 0.63 7.67 8.13
C ILE A 130 0.83 7.82 9.63
N ILE A 131 0.18 8.83 10.19
CA ILE A 131 0.22 9.15 11.62
C ILE A 131 -1.15 8.97 12.28
N ALA A 132 -1.16 8.49 13.52
CA ALA A 132 -2.36 8.40 14.35
C ALA A 132 -2.17 9.17 15.67
N ILE A 133 -3.07 10.11 15.93
CA ILE A 133 -3.07 10.96 17.13
C ILE A 133 -4.33 10.65 17.95
N GLU A 134 -4.17 10.35 19.25
CA GLU A 134 -5.31 10.18 20.15
C GLU A 134 -6.14 11.47 20.21
N GLU A 135 -7.46 11.38 20.01
CA GLU A 135 -8.37 12.54 19.97
C GLU A 135 -8.22 13.42 21.22
N GLU A 136 -8.08 12.81 22.40
CA GLU A 136 -7.91 13.51 23.68
C GLU A 136 -6.62 14.35 23.77
N LYS A 137 -5.63 14.09 22.90
CA LYS A 137 -4.36 14.83 22.85
C LYS A 137 -4.39 15.98 21.84
N ILE A 138 -5.44 16.07 21.03
CA ILE A 138 -5.61 17.14 20.06
C ILE A 138 -6.09 18.38 20.81
N LEU A 139 -5.22 19.37 20.97
CA LEU A 139 -5.59 20.64 21.59
C LEU A 139 -6.63 21.33 20.71
N THR A 140 -7.88 21.33 21.15
CA THR A 140 -8.91 22.21 20.57
C THR A 140 -8.54 23.64 20.89
N LEU A 141 -8.14 24.42 19.88
CA LEU A 141 -8.16 25.87 19.97
C LEU A 141 -9.63 26.27 20.13
N ALA A 142 -10.02 26.62 21.35
CA ALA A 142 -11.31 27.20 21.67
C ALA A 142 -11.40 28.64 21.17
#